data_AF-A0A6B3FDE3-F1
#
_entry.id   AF-A0A6B3FDE3-F1
#
_cell.length_a   1.000
_cell.length_b   1.000
_cell.length_c   1.000
_cell.angle_alpha   90.00
_cell.angle_beta   90.00
_cell.angle_gamma   90.00
#
_symmetry.space_group_name_H-M   'P 1'
#
loop_
_entity.id
_entity.type
_entity.pdbx_description
1 polymer ?
#
loop_
_entity_poly.entity_id
_entity_poly.type
_entity_poly.pdbx_seq_one_letter_code
_entity_poly.pdbx_strand_id
1 'polypeptide(L)'
;RAKTPDEFRGQVELIGELLDTMHADRFAVEGFEADDIIATLATQAEAAGFDVLIVTGDRDSFQLVSEHTTVLYPTKGVSELTRYTPEKVEERYGLTPAQYPDFAALRGDPSDNLPGIPGVGEKTAAKWITQFGSFAELVERAEEVKG
;
A
#
# COMPACT_ATOMS: atom_id res chain seq x y z
N ARG A 1 18.09 -3.31 5.35
CA ARG A 1 17.92 -1.83 5.48
C ARG A 1 19.27 -1.18 5.78
N ALA A 2 19.59 -0.06 5.12
CA ALA A 2 20.69 0.81 5.54
C ALA A 2 20.31 1.52 6.86
N LYS A 3 21.29 1.79 7.72
CA LYS A 3 21.04 2.48 9.00
C LYS A 3 20.60 3.93 8.71
N THR A 4 19.51 4.37 9.34
CA THR A 4 19.07 5.77 9.28
C THR A 4 20.23 6.69 9.69
N PRO A 5 20.55 7.73 8.89
CA PRO A 5 21.60 8.68 9.23
C PRO A 5 21.35 9.32 10.60
N ASP A 6 22.37 9.44 11.43
CA ASP A 6 22.20 9.96 12.79
C ASP A 6 21.69 11.42 12.80
N GLU A 7 22.07 12.21 11.78
CA GLU A 7 21.56 13.59 11.56
C GLU A 7 20.04 13.65 11.31
N PHE A 8 19.43 12.54 10.87
CA PHE A 8 17.99 12.46 10.62
C PHE A 8 17.20 12.29 11.92
N ARG A 9 17.80 11.72 12.97
CA ARG A 9 17.08 11.43 14.24
C ARG A 9 16.56 12.70 14.91
N GLY A 10 17.40 13.74 14.99
CA GLY A 10 16.98 15.03 15.56
C GLY A 10 15.93 15.75 14.72
N GLN A 11 15.85 15.47 13.41
CA GLN A 11 14.83 16.05 12.55
C GLN A 11 13.45 15.44 12.79
N VAL A 12 13.38 14.15 13.12
CA VAL A 12 12.11 13.47 13.42
C VAL A 12 11.45 14.06 14.68
N GLU A 13 12.24 14.36 15.71
CA GLU A 13 11.75 15.01 16.93
C GLU A 13 11.16 16.40 16.63
N LEU A 14 11.86 17.22 15.84
CA LEU A 14 11.38 18.54 15.42
C LEU A 14 10.09 18.48 14.59
N ILE A 15 9.95 17.47 13.73
CA ILE A 15 8.70 17.23 12.99
C ILE A 15 7.56 16.95 13.98
N GLY A 16 7.82 16.14 15.01
CA GLY A 16 6.85 15.87 16.07
C GLY A 16 6.41 17.14 16.80
N GLU A 17 7.35 17.98 17.23
CA GLU A 17 7.04 19.27 17.91
C GLU A 17 6.22 20.22 17.03
N LEU A 18 6.53 20.26 15.73
CA LEU A 18 5.77 21.07 14.76
C LEU A 18 4.33 20.55 14.62
N LEU A 19 4.14 19.23 14.48
CA LEU A 19 2.81 18.63 14.40
C LEU A 19 1.99 18.89 15.66
N ASP A 20 2.61 18.74 16.83
CA ASP A 20 1.98 19.03 18.13
C ASP A 20 1.53 20.51 18.20
N THR A 21 2.36 21.43 17.69
CA THR A 21 2.04 22.87 17.61
C THR A 21 0.91 23.17 16.62
N MET A 22 0.83 22.40 15.53
CA MET A 22 -0.25 22.51 14.54
C MET A 22 -1.55 21.84 14.99
N HIS A 23 -1.56 21.20 16.16
CA HIS A 23 -2.66 20.36 16.64
C HIS A 23 -3.02 19.24 15.66
N ALA A 24 -1.99 18.68 14.99
CA ALA A 24 -2.12 17.50 14.17
C ALA A 24 -1.84 16.25 15.02
N ASP A 25 -2.85 15.40 15.19
CA ASP A 25 -2.70 14.17 15.96
C ASP A 25 -1.68 13.24 15.30
N ARG A 26 -0.79 12.68 16.12
CA ARG A 26 0.20 11.68 15.71
C ARG A 26 0.07 10.44 16.56
N PHE A 27 0.21 9.29 15.93
CA PHE A 27 0.03 7.99 16.56
C PHE A 27 1.31 7.17 16.45
N ALA A 28 1.65 6.47 17.52
CA ALA A 28 2.71 5.48 17.54
C ALA A 28 2.28 4.38 18.52
N VAL A 29 2.20 3.14 18.03
CA VAL A 29 1.78 1.99 18.83
C VAL A 29 2.92 0.98 18.80
N GLU A 30 3.37 0.55 19.97
CA GLU A 30 4.45 -0.43 20.07
C GLU A 30 4.03 -1.76 19.42
N GLY A 31 4.90 -2.28 18.55
CA GLY A 31 4.68 -3.56 17.86
C GLY A 31 3.87 -3.46 16.57
N PHE A 32 3.46 -2.26 16.15
CA PHE A 32 2.74 -2.03 14.89
C PHE A 32 3.50 -1.06 13.99
N GLU A 33 3.38 -1.25 12.69
CA GLU A 33 3.91 -0.33 11.69
C GLU A 33 2.91 0.80 11.39
N ALA A 34 3.36 1.83 10.67
CA ALA A 34 2.53 3.01 10.41
C ALA A 34 1.36 2.69 9.47
N ASP A 35 1.56 1.77 8.53
CA ASP A 35 0.56 1.23 7.62
C ASP A 35 -0.55 0.47 8.38
N ASP A 36 -0.24 -0.29 9.43
CA ASP A 36 -1.24 -0.94 10.30
C ASP A 36 -2.17 0.11 10.95
N ILE A 37 -1.57 1.20 11.44
CA ILE A 37 -2.31 2.31 12.06
C ILE A 37 -3.17 3.02 11.02
N ILE A 38 -2.61 3.30 9.84
CA ILE A 38 -3.34 3.92 8.71
C ILE A 38 -4.53 3.05 8.30
N ALA A 39 -4.34 1.75 8.12
CA ALA A 39 -5.39 0.81 7.75
C ALA A 39 -6.50 0.77 8.80
N THR A 40 -6.12 0.74 10.07
CA THR A 40 -7.06 0.75 11.20
C THR A 40 -7.90 2.03 11.22
N LEU A 41 -7.25 3.20 11.12
CA LEU A 41 -7.94 4.50 11.16
C LEU A 41 -8.80 4.73 9.92
N ALA A 42 -8.30 4.39 8.73
CA ALA A 42 -9.05 4.50 7.47
C ALA A 42 -10.34 3.66 7.52
N THR A 43 -10.23 2.41 7.98
CA THR A 43 -11.37 1.50 8.12
C THR A 43 -12.41 2.03 9.10
N GLN A 44 -11.98 2.56 10.25
CA GLN A 44 -12.89 3.16 11.24
C GLN A 44 -13.56 4.43 10.72
N ALA A 45 -12.81 5.28 10.01
CA ALA A 45 -13.32 6.52 9.44
C ALA A 45 -14.34 6.25 8.33
N GLU A 46 -14.05 5.32 7.42
CA GLU A 46 -14.99 4.90 6.38
C GLU A 46 -16.27 4.32 6.99
N ALA A 47 -16.16 3.47 8.02
CA ALA A 47 -17.33 2.94 8.74
C ALA A 47 -18.14 4.03 9.46
N ALA A 48 -17.52 5.15 9.80
CA ALA A 48 -18.18 6.33 10.36
C ALA A 48 -18.73 7.29 9.28
N GLY A 49 -18.59 6.97 7.99
CA GLY A 49 -19.12 7.72 6.86
C GLY A 49 -18.22 8.88 6.38
N PHE A 50 -16.93 8.84 6.69
CA PHE A 50 -15.97 9.83 6.19
C PHE A 50 -15.36 9.41 4.85
N ASP A 51 -15.07 10.39 4.00
CA ASP A 51 -14.13 10.22 2.88
C ASP A 51 -12.69 10.37 3.40
N VAL A 52 -11.84 9.39 3.11
CA VAL A 52 -10.47 9.26 3.62
C VAL A 52 -9.46 9.52 2.52
N LEU A 53 -8.45 10.35 2.82
CA LEU A 53 -7.29 10.58 1.96
C LEU A 53 -6.02 10.08 2.66
N ILE A 54 -5.35 9.10 2.08
CA ILE A 54 -4.09 8.55 2.59
C ILE A 54 -2.94 9.10 1.76
N VAL A 55 -2.05 9.90 2.35
CA VAL A 55 -0.86 10.42 1.66
C VAL A 55 0.33 9.52 1.96
N THR A 56 0.80 8.76 0.97
CA THR A 56 1.92 7.84 1.15
C THR A 56 2.62 7.53 -0.17
N GLY A 57 3.93 7.29 -0.10
CA GLY A 57 4.72 6.73 -1.21
C GLY A 57 4.74 5.21 -1.24
N ASP A 58 4.02 4.57 -0.32
CA ASP A 58 3.89 3.12 -0.23
C ASP A 58 2.75 2.63 -1.14
N ARG A 59 3.05 1.62 -1.95
CA ARG A 59 2.07 1.01 -2.87
C ARG A 59 1.18 0.01 -2.16
N ASP A 60 1.60 -0.56 -1.03
CA ASP A 60 0.80 -1.53 -0.29
C ASP A 60 -0.48 -0.92 0.24
N SER A 61 -0.50 0.41 0.47
CA SER A 61 -1.71 1.15 0.80
C SER A 61 -2.78 1.15 -0.30
N PHE A 62 -2.47 0.74 -1.54
CA PHE A 62 -3.48 0.58 -2.58
C PHE A 62 -4.52 -0.49 -2.25
N GLN A 63 -4.20 -1.44 -1.36
CA GLN A 63 -5.18 -2.41 -0.86
C GLN A 63 -6.33 -1.76 -0.07
N LEU A 64 -6.10 -0.56 0.48
CA LEU A 64 -7.09 0.19 1.26
C LEU A 64 -8.01 1.06 0.39
N VAL A 65 -7.75 1.15 -0.92
CA VAL A 65 -8.53 2.00 -1.82
C VAL A 65 -9.95 1.45 -1.96
N SER A 66 -10.94 2.33 -1.76
CA SER A 66 -12.37 2.04 -1.84
C SER A 66 -13.10 3.20 -2.52
N GLU A 67 -14.44 3.17 -2.54
CA GLU A 67 -15.23 4.32 -2.99
C GLU A 67 -15.00 5.56 -2.10
N HIS A 68 -14.74 5.36 -0.81
CA HIS A 68 -14.55 6.42 0.17
C HIS A 68 -13.09 6.64 0.56
N THR A 69 -12.18 5.73 0.24
CA THR A 69 -10.75 5.83 0.57
C THR A 69 -9.91 6.01 -0.70
N THR A 70 -9.24 7.17 -0.81
CA THR A 70 -8.32 7.48 -1.92
C THR A 70 -6.88 7.58 -1.43
N VAL A 71 -5.94 6.92 -2.12
CA VAL A 71 -4.51 7.10 -1.88
C VAL A 71 -3.95 8.23 -2.74
N LEU A 72 -3.27 9.19 -2.10
CA LEU A 72 -2.55 10.27 -2.73
C LEU A 72 -1.06 9.90 -2.84
N TYR A 73 -0.69 9.34 -3.98
CA TYR A 73 0.64 8.80 -4.23
C TYR A 73 1.56 9.85 -4.90
N PRO A 74 2.71 10.21 -4.30
CA PRO A 74 3.67 11.13 -4.91
C PRO A 74 4.33 10.54 -6.17
N THR A 75 3.97 11.04 -7.34
CA THR A 75 4.53 10.56 -8.63
C THR A 75 5.74 11.35 -9.08
N LYS A 76 5.88 12.61 -8.64
CA LYS A 76 7.01 13.47 -8.99
C LYS A 76 7.35 14.42 -7.83
N GLY A 77 8.06 13.86 -6.85
CA GLY A 77 8.29 14.54 -5.57
C GLY A 77 6.97 14.78 -4.81
N VAL A 78 7.04 15.54 -3.71
CA VAL A 78 5.86 15.84 -2.87
C VAL A 78 4.88 16.85 -3.50
N SER A 79 5.25 17.46 -4.63
CA SER A 79 4.45 18.49 -5.31
C SER A 79 3.40 17.92 -6.26
N GLU A 80 3.56 16.69 -6.73
CA GLU A 80 2.63 16.06 -7.68
C GLU A 80 2.10 14.76 -7.09
N LEU A 81 0.84 14.79 -6.64
CA LEU A 81 0.15 13.65 -6.05
C LEU A 81 -0.85 13.09 -7.06
N THR A 82 -0.68 11.82 -7.43
CA THR A 82 -1.67 11.06 -8.20
C THR A 82 -2.70 10.47 -7.25
N ARG A 83 -3.98 10.66 -7.58
CA ARG A 83 -5.11 10.05 -6.86
C ARG A 83 -5.32 8.61 -7.36
N TYR A 84 -5.10 7.65 -6.49
CA TYR A 84 -5.45 6.26 -6.71
C TYR A 84 -6.84 5.99 -6.11
N THR A 85 -7.83 5.96 -7.01
CA THR A 85 -9.19 5.45 -6.78
C THR A 85 -9.28 4.00 -7.29
N PRO A 86 -10.38 3.26 -7.04
CA PRO A 86 -10.52 1.89 -7.55
C PRO A 86 -10.27 1.80 -9.06
N GLU A 87 -10.81 2.74 -9.83
CA GLU A 87 -10.65 2.81 -11.29
C GLU A 87 -9.20 3.06 -11.68
N LYS A 88 -8.47 3.88 -10.91
CA LYS A 88 -7.06 4.16 -11.21
C LYS A 88 -6.17 2.97 -10.92
N VAL A 89 -6.47 2.21 -9.87
CA VAL A 89 -5.78 0.94 -9.57
C VAL A 89 -6.03 -0.05 -10.70
N GLU A 90 -7.28 -0.19 -11.15
CA GLU A 90 -7.64 -1.08 -12.25
C GLU A 90 -6.98 -0.66 -13.57
N GLU A 91 -7.02 0.63 -13.93
CA GLU A 91 -6.34 1.16 -15.13
C GLU A 91 -4.84 0.85 -15.13
N ARG A 92 -4.21 0.99 -13.95
CA ARG A 92 -2.75 0.86 -13.83
C ARG A 92 -2.29 -0.58 -13.77
N TYR A 93 -3.01 -1.44 -13.05
CA TYR A 93 -2.56 -2.79 -12.71
C TYR A 93 -3.40 -3.90 -13.35
N GLY A 94 -4.59 -3.59 -13.87
CA GLY A 94 -5.56 -4.58 -14.37
C GLY A 94 -6.18 -5.41 -13.25
N LEU A 95 -6.20 -4.88 -12.03
CA LEU A 95 -6.59 -5.54 -10.79
C LEU A 95 -7.42 -4.60 -9.93
N THR A 96 -8.30 -5.16 -9.10
CA THR A 96 -9.00 -4.37 -8.08
C THR A 96 -8.09 -4.11 -6.87
N PRO A 97 -8.39 -3.10 -6.03
CA PRO A 97 -7.70 -2.89 -4.76
C PRO A 97 -7.60 -4.16 -3.89
N ALA A 98 -8.69 -4.93 -3.80
CA ALA A 98 -8.75 -6.18 -3.04
C ALA A 98 -7.81 -7.28 -3.57
N GLN A 99 -7.46 -7.23 -4.86
CA GLN A 99 -6.53 -8.16 -5.50
C GLN A 99 -5.07 -7.70 -5.41
N TYR A 100 -4.82 -6.46 -5.00
CA TYR A 100 -3.48 -5.88 -4.96
C TYR A 100 -2.52 -6.65 -4.03
N PRO A 101 -2.92 -7.07 -2.81
CA PRO A 101 -2.04 -7.83 -1.92
C PRO A 101 -1.58 -9.15 -2.52
N ASP A 102 -2.49 -9.90 -3.14
CA ASP A 102 -2.17 -11.17 -3.79
C ASP A 102 -1.20 -10.99 -4.97
N PHE A 103 -1.39 -9.92 -5.74
CA PHE A 103 -0.47 -9.52 -6.80
C PHE A 103 0.91 -9.15 -6.26
N ALA A 104 0.97 -8.37 -5.18
CA ALA A 104 2.22 -7.97 -4.54
C ALA A 104 2.96 -9.20 -3.99
N ALA A 105 2.27 -10.14 -3.35
CA ALA A 105 2.82 -11.40 -2.86
C ALA A 105 3.45 -12.25 -3.97
N LEU A 106 2.82 -12.32 -5.15
CA LEU A 106 3.34 -13.06 -6.29
C LEU A 106 4.59 -12.41 -6.91
N ARG A 107 4.54 -11.09 -7.15
CA ARG A 107 5.65 -10.36 -7.80
C ARG A 107 6.81 -10.11 -6.84
N GLY A 108 6.56 -10.16 -5.53
CA GLY A 108 7.46 -9.71 -4.47
C GLY A 108 7.51 -8.20 -4.31
N ASP A 109 8.11 -7.72 -3.22
CA ASP A 109 8.45 -6.31 -3.07
C ASP A 109 9.90 -6.09 -2.62
N PRO A 110 10.77 -5.61 -3.53
CA PRO A 110 12.14 -5.27 -3.18
C PRO A 110 12.28 -4.16 -2.13
N SER A 111 11.32 -3.22 -2.00
CA SER A 111 11.40 -2.18 -0.95
C SER A 111 11.35 -2.79 0.45
N ASP A 112 10.54 -3.84 0.59
CA ASP A 112 10.24 -4.51 1.87
C ASP A 112 11.00 -5.83 2.03
N ASN A 113 11.93 -6.11 1.11
CA ASN A 113 12.72 -7.34 1.06
C ASN A 113 11.85 -8.61 0.98
N LEU A 114 10.67 -8.50 0.39
CA LEU A 114 9.78 -9.62 0.13
C LEU A 114 10.19 -10.27 -1.20
N PRO A 115 10.76 -11.50 -1.20
CA PRO A 115 11.10 -12.17 -2.44
C PRO A 115 9.82 -12.56 -3.17
N GLY A 116 9.75 -12.24 -4.46
CA GLY A 116 8.69 -12.75 -5.34
C GLY A 116 8.95 -14.18 -5.76
N ILE A 117 7.99 -14.76 -6.48
CA ILE A 117 8.18 -16.08 -7.08
C ILE A 117 9.18 -15.97 -8.24
N PRO A 118 10.24 -16.79 -8.29
CA PRO A 118 11.20 -16.76 -9.39
C PRO A 118 10.53 -16.92 -10.76
N GLY A 119 10.81 -16.00 -11.68
CA GLY A 119 10.21 -15.99 -13.03
C GLY A 119 8.83 -15.34 -13.11
N VAL A 120 8.23 -14.93 -11.99
CA VAL A 120 6.93 -14.25 -11.94
C VAL A 120 7.15 -12.75 -11.79
N GLY A 121 7.06 -12.03 -12.91
CA GLY A 121 7.04 -10.56 -12.92
C GLY A 121 5.62 -10.01 -12.82
N GLU A 122 5.50 -8.67 -12.79
CA GLU A 122 4.21 -7.97 -12.68
C GLU A 122 3.15 -8.46 -13.68
N LYS A 123 3.52 -8.64 -14.96
CA LYS A 123 2.55 -9.09 -15.98
C LYS A 123 2.00 -10.49 -15.72
N THR A 124 2.86 -11.40 -15.26
CA THR A 124 2.46 -12.79 -14.96
C THR A 124 1.61 -12.82 -13.70
N ALA A 125 2.03 -12.11 -12.65
CA ALA A 125 1.28 -11.98 -11.40
C ALA A 125 -0.13 -11.40 -11.64
N ALA A 126 -0.22 -10.28 -12.38
CA ALA A 126 -1.51 -9.66 -12.69
C ALA A 126 -2.40 -10.61 -13.49
N LYS A 127 -1.90 -11.22 -14.56
CA LYS A 127 -2.66 -12.20 -15.35
C LYS A 127 -3.21 -13.32 -14.49
N TRP A 128 -2.40 -13.86 -13.59
CA TRP A 128 -2.79 -14.96 -12.72
C TRP A 128 -3.87 -14.55 -11.72
N ILE A 129 -3.71 -13.42 -11.02
CA ILE A 129 -4.73 -12.95 -10.08
C ILE A 129 -6.03 -12.58 -10.79
N THR A 130 -5.97 -11.93 -11.96
CA THR A 130 -7.18 -11.68 -12.76
C THR A 130 -7.87 -12.98 -13.20
N GLN A 131 -7.10 -14.00 -13.57
CA GLN A 131 -7.64 -15.28 -14.06
C GLN A 131 -8.24 -16.15 -12.95
N PHE A 132 -7.55 -16.25 -11.81
CA PHE A 132 -7.91 -17.15 -10.72
C PHE A 132 -8.69 -16.43 -9.61
N GLY A 133 -8.72 -15.11 -9.61
CA GLY A 133 -9.45 -14.29 -8.64
C GLY A 133 -8.59 -13.91 -7.43
N SER A 134 -7.92 -14.89 -6.81
CA SER A 134 -7.06 -14.70 -5.64
C SER A 134 -5.83 -15.60 -5.66
N PHE A 135 -4.87 -15.32 -4.77
CA PHE A 135 -3.70 -16.19 -4.58
C PHE A 135 -4.10 -17.58 -4.05
N ALA A 136 -5.08 -17.66 -3.16
CA ALA A 136 -5.57 -18.94 -2.62
C ALA A 136 -6.15 -19.84 -3.74
N GLU A 137 -7.02 -19.28 -4.59
CA GLU A 137 -7.61 -19.99 -5.73
C GLU A 137 -6.56 -20.42 -6.75
N LEU A 138 -5.52 -19.61 -6.95
CA LEU A 138 -4.38 -19.97 -7.80
C LEU A 138 -3.63 -21.19 -7.24
N VAL A 139 -3.42 -21.26 -5.93
CA VAL A 139 -2.72 -22.39 -5.29
C VAL A 139 -3.55 -23.67 -5.42
N GLU A 140 -4.86 -23.60 -5.20
CA GLU A 140 -5.75 -24.76 -5.35
C GLU A 140 -5.78 -25.31 -6.79
N ARG A 141 -5.55 -24.45 -7.78
CA ARG A 141 -5.60 -24.78 -9.21
C ARG A 141 -4.24 -24.67 -9.90
N ALA A 142 -3.17 -24.85 -9.14
CA ALA A 142 -1.79 -24.68 -9.64
C ALA A 142 -1.48 -25.55 -10.87
N GLU A 143 -2.14 -26.70 -11.02
CA GLU A 143 -2.05 -27.59 -12.17
C GLU A 143 -2.57 -27.00 -13.49
N GLU A 144 -3.44 -25.98 -13.43
CA GLU A 144 -3.95 -25.26 -14.60
C GLU A 144 -3.00 -24.14 -15.06
N VAL A 145 -2.01 -23.78 -14.23
CA VAL A 145 -1.07 -22.71 -14.51
C VAL A 145 -0.10 -23.18 -15.61
N LYS A 146 -0.23 -22.56 -16.79
CA LYS A 146 0.67 -22.77 -17.92
C LYS A 146 1.72 -21.65 -17.94
N GLY A 147 2.99 -22.01 -17.74
CA GLY A 147 4.12 -21.09 -17.75
C GLY A 147 5.37 -21.75 -17.20
#